data_AF-A0A846A2W8-F1
#
_entry.id   AF-A0A846A2W8-F1
#
_cell.length_a   1.000
_cell.length_b   1.000
_cell.length_c   1.000
_cell.angle_alpha   90.00
_cell.angle_beta   90.00
_cell.angle_gamma   90.00
#
_symmetry.space_group_name_H-M   'P 1'
#
loop_
_entity.id
_entity.type
_entity.pdbx_description
1 polymer ?
#
loop_
_entity_poly.entity_id
_entity_poly.type
_entity_poly.pdbx_seq_one_letter_code
_entity_poly.pdbx_strand_id
1 'polypeptide(L)'
;RPMGMAFHQSQPGRPAVLLIDEIDKSDIDMPNDLLHIFEEGFFEIPELSRLNTDSQKVLPYRSHSNDSDEKVSVDKGLIQCQEFPLVLMTSNEAREFPPAFLRRCLRLSLKQPDTEEGFYKILENRFDATDLEQLDEPARKLIKEFLGRIKAKDKKLATDQLLNAIYLLLQGDDLTEEKRKDVLNTIFKSL
;
A
#
# COMPACT_ATOMS: atom_id res chain seq x y z
N ARG A 1 -1.62 13.23 -10.35
CA ARG A 1 -0.77 13.11 -11.56
C ARG A 1 -0.69 11.66 -12.10
N PRO A 2 -0.43 10.62 -11.29
CA PRO A 2 -0.50 9.22 -11.76
C PRO A 2 -1.90 8.79 -12.19
N MET A 3 -2.94 9.35 -11.57
CA MET A 3 -4.34 9.08 -11.89
C MET A 3 -4.73 9.43 -13.33
N GLY A 4 -4.39 10.63 -13.81
CA GLY A 4 -4.63 11.00 -15.21
C GLY A 4 -3.94 10.06 -16.20
N MET A 5 -2.74 9.55 -15.85
CA MET A 5 -2.08 8.51 -16.66
C MET A 5 -2.82 7.19 -16.65
N ALA A 6 -3.31 6.74 -15.49
CA ALA A 6 -4.12 5.52 -15.41
C ALA A 6 -5.39 5.65 -16.29
N PHE A 7 -6.06 6.80 -16.26
CA PHE A 7 -7.23 7.07 -17.10
C PHE A 7 -6.87 7.05 -18.58
N HIS A 8 -5.78 7.71 -18.96
CA HIS A 8 -5.29 7.74 -20.35
C HIS A 8 -4.87 6.35 -20.88
N GLN A 9 -4.20 5.55 -20.04
CA GLN A 9 -3.65 4.24 -20.42
C GLN A 9 -4.70 3.12 -20.41
N SER A 10 -5.84 3.34 -19.75
CA SER A 10 -6.90 2.34 -19.63
C SER A 10 -7.63 2.17 -20.97
N GLN A 11 -7.59 0.96 -21.53
CA GLN A 11 -8.16 0.61 -22.83
C GLN A 11 -9.28 -0.42 -22.69
N PRO A 12 -10.22 -0.49 -23.64
CA PRO A 12 -11.29 -1.49 -23.63
C PRO A 12 -10.73 -2.92 -23.50
N GLY A 13 -11.22 -3.67 -22.52
CA GLY A 13 -10.74 -5.03 -22.22
C GLY A 13 -9.34 -5.10 -21.57
N ARG A 14 -8.70 -3.97 -21.31
CA ARG A 14 -7.41 -3.86 -20.62
C ARG A 14 -7.40 -2.65 -19.69
N PRO A 15 -8.17 -2.70 -18.58
CA PRO A 15 -8.20 -1.60 -17.62
C PRO A 15 -6.83 -1.41 -16.97
N ALA A 16 -6.43 -0.15 -16.79
CA ALA A 16 -5.25 0.16 -15.99
C ALA A 16 -5.54 -0.13 -14.50
N VAL A 17 -4.50 -0.47 -13.74
CA VAL A 17 -4.60 -0.59 -12.28
C VAL A 17 -3.99 0.64 -11.64
N LEU A 18 -4.75 1.30 -10.77
CA LEU A 18 -4.31 2.47 -10.01
C LEU A 18 -4.23 2.11 -8.53
N LEU A 19 -3.04 2.15 -7.96
CA LEU A 19 -2.83 2.03 -6.51
C LEU A 19 -2.67 3.42 -5.90
N ILE A 20 -3.54 3.76 -4.95
CA ILE A 20 -3.42 4.95 -4.11
C ILE A 20 -3.05 4.46 -2.71
N ASP A 21 -1.80 4.65 -2.35
CA ASP A 21 -1.30 4.23 -1.04
C ASP A 21 -1.58 5.30 0.02
N GLU A 22 -1.94 4.86 1.23
CA GLU A 22 -2.18 5.69 2.41
C GLU A 22 -3.05 6.92 2.14
N ILE A 23 -4.24 6.67 1.57
CA ILE A 23 -5.19 7.72 1.19
C ILE A 23 -5.60 8.62 2.37
N ASP A 24 -5.46 8.13 3.59
CA ASP A 24 -5.74 8.87 4.82
C ASP A 24 -4.72 9.99 5.11
N LYS A 25 -3.55 9.97 4.46
CA LYS A 25 -2.53 11.04 4.53
C LYS A 25 -2.71 12.12 3.48
N SER A 26 -3.68 11.98 2.57
CA SER A 26 -3.95 13.01 1.57
C SER A 26 -4.61 14.25 2.18
N ASP A 27 -4.73 15.30 1.38
CA ASP A 27 -5.50 16.49 1.72
C ASP A 27 -6.94 16.17 2.13
N ILE A 28 -7.55 17.10 2.88
CA ILE A 28 -8.88 16.90 3.47
C ILE A 28 -9.98 16.70 2.42
N ASP A 29 -9.86 17.40 1.29
CA ASP A 29 -10.85 17.45 0.22
C ASP A 29 -10.70 16.31 -0.78
N MET A 30 -9.52 15.68 -0.83
CA MET A 30 -9.19 14.68 -1.85
C MET A 30 -10.21 13.54 -1.97
N PRO A 31 -10.71 12.91 -0.87
CA PRO A 31 -11.73 11.87 -0.98
C PRO A 31 -13.04 12.35 -1.63
N ASN A 32 -13.41 13.61 -1.45
CA ASN A 32 -14.58 14.18 -2.10
C ASN A 32 -14.31 14.47 -3.58
N ASP A 33 -13.13 14.97 -3.92
CA ASP A 33 -12.73 15.22 -5.32
C ASP A 33 -12.73 13.92 -6.15
N LEU A 34 -12.35 12.80 -5.52
CA LEU A 34 -12.43 11.49 -6.16
C LEU A 34 -13.85 11.03 -6.49
N LEU A 35 -14.86 11.49 -5.75
CA LEU A 35 -16.26 11.11 -6.02
C LEU A 35 -16.64 11.50 -7.44
N HIS A 36 -16.32 12.73 -7.83
CA HIS A 36 -16.63 13.26 -9.15
C HIS A 36 -15.87 12.49 -10.24
N ILE A 37 -14.58 12.24 -10.03
CA ILE A 37 -13.74 11.48 -10.97
C ILE A 37 -14.28 10.05 -11.16
N PHE A 38 -14.72 9.41 -10.08
CA PHE A 38 -15.24 8.04 -10.12
C PHE A 38 -16.64 7.95 -10.73
N GLU A 39 -17.43 9.02 -10.66
CA GLU A 39 -18.75 9.08 -11.28
C GLU A 39 -18.67 9.39 -12.77
N GLU A 40 -17.84 10.36 -13.15
CA GLU A 40 -17.80 10.88 -14.51
C GLU A 40 -16.81 10.15 -15.44
N GLY A 41 -15.84 9.41 -14.88
CA GLY A 41 -14.87 8.66 -15.68
C GLY A 41 -13.89 9.57 -16.45
N PHE A 42 -13.68 10.80 -15.98
CA PHE A 42 -12.63 11.67 -16.51
C PHE A 42 -11.83 12.33 -15.40
N PHE A 43 -10.61 12.72 -15.76
CA PHE A 43 -9.71 13.50 -14.94
C PHE A 43 -9.52 14.88 -15.57
N GLU A 44 -9.88 15.94 -14.84
CA GLU A 44 -9.68 17.32 -15.27
C GLU A 44 -8.32 17.85 -14.79
N ILE A 45 -7.65 18.62 -15.67
CA ILE A 45 -6.48 19.42 -15.35
C ILE A 45 -6.91 20.90 -15.43
N PRO A 46 -7.33 21.52 -14.30
CA PRO A 46 -7.93 22.85 -14.31
C PRO A 46 -7.04 23.92 -14.94
N GLU A 47 -5.72 23.78 -14.85
CA GLU A 47 -4.75 24.69 -15.46
C GLU A 47 -4.82 24.67 -16.99
N LEU A 48 -5.15 23.52 -17.59
CA LEU A 48 -5.33 23.38 -19.04
C LEU A 48 -6.74 23.75 -19.48
N SER A 49 -7.76 23.47 -18.67
CA SER A 49 -9.16 23.85 -18.96
C SER A 49 -9.33 25.37 -19.11
N ARG A 50 -8.45 26.16 -18.48
CA ARG A 50 -8.46 27.64 -18.56
C ARG A 50 -7.82 28.19 -19.83
N LEU A 51 -7.06 27.37 -20.57
CA LEU A 51 -6.48 27.77 -21.84
C LEU A 51 -7.57 27.61 -22.91
N ASN A 52 -8.03 28.71 -23.51
CA ASN A 52 -8.99 28.72 -24.63
C ASN A 52 -8.36 28.12 -25.91
N THR A 53 -7.98 26.85 -25.87
CA THR A 53 -7.38 26.11 -26.97
C THR A 53 -7.95 24.70 -26.93
N ASP A 54 -8.30 24.16 -28.09
CA ASP A 54 -9.02 22.89 -28.15
C ASP A 54 -8.16 21.71 -27.65
N SER A 55 -6.88 21.64 -28.01
CA SER A 55 -6.01 20.55 -27.55
C SER A 55 -4.61 21.02 -27.14
N GLN A 56 -4.12 20.48 -26.03
CA GLN A 56 -2.77 20.70 -25.51
C GLN A 56 -1.98 19.40 -25.53
N LYS A 57 -0.76 19.45 -26.06
CA LYS A 57 0.20 18.34 -25.97
C LYS A 57 1.05 18.51 -24.72
N VAL A 58 0.84 17.65 -23.75
CA VAL A 58 1.56 17.67 -22.47
C VAL A 58 2.50 16.48 -22.35
N LEU A 59 3.62 16.67 -21.68
CA LEU A 59 4.48 15.55 -21.33
C LEU A 59 3.79 14.74 -20.21
N PRO A 60 3.60 13.43 -20.39
CA PRO A 60 3.02 12.59 -19.36
C PRO A 60 3.92 12.54 -18.13
N TYR A 61 3.33 12.17 -16.99
CA TYR A 61 4.11 11.90 -15.79
C TYR A 61 5.08 10.74 -16.07
N ARG A 62 6.39 11.00 -15.95
CA ARG A 62 7.45 10.01 -16.20
C ARG A 62 7.62 9.13 -14.97
N SER A 63 7.55 7.82 -15.16
CA SER A 63 8.09 6.86 -14.19
C SER A 63 9.59 6.68 -14.46
N HIS A 64 10.35 6.23 -13.47
CA HIS A 64 11.80 6.01 -13.56
C HIS A 64 12.24 5.08 -14.71
N SER A 65 11.30 4.33 -15.31
CA SER A 65 11.56 3.33 -16.35
C SER A 65 11.16 3.73 -17.78
N ASN A 66 10.52 4.90 -17.99
CA ASN A 66 10.08 5.32 -19.33
C ASN A 66 10.38 6.81 -19.54
N ASP A 67 11.47 7.07 -20.27
CA ASP A 67 11.97 8.41 -20.57
C ASP A 67 11.60 8.85 -22.01
N SER A 68 10.43 8.41 -22.49
CA SER A 68 9.94 8.83 -23.80
C SER A 68 9.54 10.31 -23.75
N ASP A 69 10.02 11.10 -24.71
CA ASP A 69 9.57 12.49 -24.92
C ASP A 69 8.21 12.57 -25.64
N GLU A 70 7.51 11.45 -25.79
CA GLU A 70 6.20 11.40 -26.43
C GLU A 70 5.17 12.15 -25.57
N LYS A 71 4.53 13.14 -26.19
CA LYS A 71 3.51 13.96 -25.55
C LYS A 71 2.14 13.33 -25.72
N VAL A 72 1.33 13.39 -24.66
CA VAL A 72 -0.08 13.00 -24.68
C VAL A 72 -0.92 14.22 -25.04
N SER A 73 -1.91 14.04 -25.91
CA SER A 73 -2.91 15.07 -26.20
C SER A 73 -3.99 15.07 -25.12
N VAL A 74 -4.28 16.25 -24.58
CA VAL A 74 -5.37 16.52 -23.65
C VAL A 74 -6.33 17.47 -24.37
N ASP A 75 -7.63 17.15 -24.38
CA ASP A 75 -8.67 17.95 -25.04
C ASP A 75 -9.41 18.76 -23.99
N LYS A 76 -9.43 20.09 -24.12
CA LYS A 76 -10.07 21.03 -23.18
C LYS A 76 -9.70 20.79 -21.70
N GLY A 77 -8.47 20.34 -21.44
CA GLY A 77 -8.02 20.01 -20.09
C GLY A 77 -8.57 18.70 -19.51
N LEU A 78 -9.29 17.89 -20.29
CA LEU A 78 -9.91 16.64 -19.85
C LEU A 78 -9.14 15.42 -20.36
N ILE A 79 -8.97 14.44 -19.48
CA ILE A 79 -8.48 13.10 -19.80
C ILE A 79 -9.61 12.12 -19.51
N GLN A 80 -10.25 11.61 -20.56
CA GLN A 80 -11.31 10.62 -20.44
C GLN A 80 -10.75 9.21 -20.56
N CYS A 81 -11.16 8.30 -19.66
CA CYS A 81 -10.81 6.90 -19.78
C CYS A 81 -11.71 6.19 -20.81
N GLN A 82 -11.15 5.25 -21.57
CA GLN A 82 -11.95 4.40 -22.47
C GLN A 82 -12.57 3.20 -21.73
N GLU A 83 -11.90 2.76 -20.66
CA GLU A 83 -12.36 1.74 -19.72
C GLU A 83 -12.02 2.27 -18.33
N PHE A 84 -12.92 2.14 -17.36
CA PHE A 84 -12.66 2.67 -16.02
C PHE A 84 -11.53 1.86 -15.33
N PRO A 85 -10.49 2.50 -14.79
CA PRO A 85 -9.38 1.77 -14.18
C PRO A 85 -9.80 1.04 -12.90
N LEU A 86 -9.15 -0.09 -12.61
CA LEU A 86 -9.30 -0.75 -11.32
C LEU A 86 -8.53 0.06 -10.26
N VAL A 87 -9.27 0.73 -9.38
CA VAL A 87 -8.68 1.57 -8.31
C VAL A 87 -8.58 0.77 -7.01
N LEU A 88 -7.36 0.58 -6.54
CA LEU A 88 -7.03 0.01 -5.23
C LEU A 88 -6.54 1.13 -4.33
N MET A 89 -7.09 1.22 -3.12
CA MET A 89 -6.74 2.25 -2.15
C MET A 89 -6.42 1.59 -0.81
N THR A 90 -5.34 2.01 -0.17
CA THR A 90 -4.97 1.56 1.17
C THR A 90 -5.18 2.70 2.18
N SER A 91 -5.50 2.34 3.42
CA SER A 91 -5.66 3.29 4.53
C SER A 91 -5.23 2.60 5.81
N ASN A 92 -4.56 3.35 6.69
CA ASN A 92 -4.23 2.91 8.04
C ASN A 92 -5.30 3.30 9.06
N GLU A 93 -6.47 3.75 8.59
CA GLU A 93 -7.56 4.28 9.41
C GLU A 93 -7.08 5.42 10.34
N ALA A 94 -6.07 6.18 9.92
CA ALA A 94 -5.57 7.32 10.71
C ALA A 94 -6.59 8.47 10.76
N ARG A 95 -7.49 8.51 9.79
CA ARG A 95 -8.57 9.49 9.65
C ARG A 95 -9.85 8.81 9.15
N GLU A 96 -10.99 9.31 9.62
CA GLU A 96 -12.30 8.91 9.11
C GLU A 96 -12.61 9.55 7.75
N PHE A 97 -13.14 8.74 6.83
CA PHE A 97 -13.60 9.20 5.53
C PHE A 97 -15.10 9.54 5.53
N PRO A 98 -15.54 10.49 4.70
CA PRO A 98 -16.95 10.81 4.55
C PRO A 98 -17.78 9.58 4.15
N PRO A 99 -19.00 9.40 4.71
CA PRO A 99 -19.87 8.27 4.33
C PRO A 99 -20.22 8.22 2.84
N ALA A 100 -20.24 9.36 2.14
CA ALA A 100 -20.44 9.41 0.70
C ALA A 100 -19.31 8.70 -0.07
N PHE A 101 -18.06 8.87 0.36
CA PHE A 101 -16.90 8.19 -0.20
C PHE A 101 -16.93 6.69 0.09
N LEU A 102 -17.17 6.32 1.35
CA LEU A 102 -17.20 4.92 1.77
C LEU A 102 -18.26 4.08 1.05
N ARG A 103 -19.41 4.68 0.70
CA ARG A 103 -20.49 3.99 -0.05
C ARG A 103 -20.12 3.63 -1.49
N ARG A 104 -19.09 4.25 -2.06
CA ARG A 104 -18.58 3.96 -3.41
C ARG A 104 -17.35 3.03 -3.38
N CYS A 105 -16.95 2.56 -2.20
CA CYS A 105 -15.80 1.69 -2.02
C CYS A 105 -16.24 0.28 -1.59
N LEU A 106 -15.66 -0.74 -2.23
CA LEU A 106 -15.66 -2.08 -1.65
C LEU A 106 -14.59 -2.13 -0.55
N ARG A 107 -15.02 -2.32 0.70
CA ARG A 107 -14.13 -2.26 1.86
C ARG A 107 -13.64 -3.65 2.25
N LEU A 108 -12.33 -3.83 2.25
CA LEU A 108 -11.65 -4.99 2.80
C LEU A 108 -10.84 -4.57 4.02
N SER A 109 -11.19 -5.07 5.20
CA SER A 109 -10.41 -4.85 6.43
C SER A 109 -9.39 -5.97 6.58
N LEU A 110 -8.11 -5.63 6.44
CA LEU A 110 -7.00 -6.55 6.64
C LEU A 110 -6.67 -6.59 8.13
N LYS A 111 -7.05 -7.69 8.79
CA LYS A 111 -6.73 -7.92 10.19
C LYS A 111 -5.39 -8.63 10.30
N GLN A 112 -4.61 -8.22 11.28
CA GLN A 112 -3.44 -8.98 11.70
C GLN A 112 -3.87 -10.38 12.19
N PRO A 113 -3.10 -11.43 11.93
CA PRO A 113 -3.34 -12.73 12.53
C PRO A 113 -3.30 -12.64 14.06
N ASP A 114 -4.20 -13.35 14.72
CA ASP A 114 -4.30 -13.42 16.19
C ASP A 114 -3.90 -14.80 16.73
N THR A 115 -3.48 -15.70 15.84
CA THR A 115 -3.07 -17.07 16.12
C THR A 115 -1.64 -17.33 15.65
N GLU A 116 -0.95 -18.23 16.34
CA GLU A 116 0.40 -18.67 15.94
C GLU A 116 0.37 -19.26 14.53
N GLU A 117 -0.59 -20.13 14.23
CA GLU A 117 -0.77 -20.74 12.89
C GLU A 117 -0.92 -19.70 11.78
N GLY A 118 -1.66 -18.62 12.05
CA GLY A 118 -1.82 -17.54 11.07
C GLY A 118 -0.51 -16.81 10.76
N PHE A 119 0.35 -16.60 11.77
CA PHE A 119 1.70 -16.06 11.55
C PHE A 119 2.61 -17.05 10.84
N TYR A 120 2.52 -18.34 11.18
CA TYR A 120 3.29 -19.39 10.50
C TYR A 120 2.99 -19.45 9.01
N LYS A 121 1.71 -19.35 8.62
CA LYS A 121 1.34 -19.25 7.20
C LYS A 121 1.95 -18.06 6.48
N ILE A 122 2.15 -16.93 7.17
CA ILE A 122 2.83 -15.77 6.58
C ILE A 122 4.31 -16.07 6.37
N LEU A 123 4.95 -16.74 7.34
CA LEU A 123 6.36 -17.12 7.25
C LEU A 123 6.59 -18.16 6.15
N GLU A 124 5.74 -19.18 6.05
CA GLU A 124 5.78 -20.21 5.01
C GLU A 124 5.71 -19.64 3.58
N ASN A 125 4.94 -18.56 3.39
CA ASN A 125 4.86 -17.89 2.09
C ASN A 125 6.04 -16.95 1.80
N ARG A 126 6.82 -16.58 2.81
CA ARG A 126 7.90 -15.58 2.71
C ARG A 126 9.30 -16.19 2.75
N PHE A 127 9.45 -17.37 3.33
CA PHE A 127 10.73 -18.04 3.58
C PHE A 127 10.72 -19.46 3.00
N ASP A 128 11.89 -19.95 2.60
CA ASP A 128 12.03 -21.31 2.10
C ASP A 128 11.91 -22.34 3.25
N ALA A 129 11.49 -23.56 2.92
CA ALA A 129 11.24 -24.62 3.91
C ALA A 129 12.47 -24.94 4.80
N THR A 130 13.67 -24.85 4.24
CA THR A 130 14.94 -25.10 4.94
C THR A 130 15.20 -24.07 6.05
N ASP A 131 14.82 -22.82 5.82
CA ASP A 131 14.96 -21.72 6.79
C ASP A 131 13.97 -21.90 7.95
N LEU A 132 12.78 -22.43 7.64
CA LEU A 132 11.71 -22.67 8.61
C LEU A 132 12.01 -23.82 9.57
N GLU A 133 12.71 -24.88 9.12
CA GLU A 133 13.14 -25.98 9.99
C GLU A 133 14.12 -25.50 11.08
N GLN A 134 14.97 -24.53 10.77
CA GLN A 134 15.88 -23.93 11.75
C GLN A 134 15.19 -22.95 12.71
N LEU A 135 14.02 -22.43 12.32
CA LEU A 135 13.23 -21.46 13.07
C LEU A 135 12.27 -22.07 14.09
N ASP A 136 12.08 -23.40 14.08
CA ASP A 136 10.84 -23.97 14.62
C ASP A 136 10.67 -23.72 16.12
N GLU A 137 11.74 -23.65 16.91
CA GLU A 137 11.68 -23.27 18.34
C GLU A 137 11.86 -21.76 18.61
N PRO A 138 12.89 -21.06 18.09
CA PRO A 138 13.09 -19.64 18.36
C PRO A 138 11.98 -18.73 17.81
N ALA A 139 11.46 -19.02 16.61
CA ALA A 139 10.38 -18.24 16.01
C ALA A 139 9.04 -18.48 16.72
N ARG A 140 8.73 -19.74 17.08
CA ARG A 140 7.53 -20.10 17.89
C ARG A 140 7.50 -19.28 19.17
N LYS A 141 8.65 -19.21 19.86
CA LYS A 141 8.77 -18.46 21.10
C LYS A 141 8.53 -16.97 20.90
N LEU A 142 9.08 -16.38 19.84
CA LEU A 142 8.87 -14.96 19.51
C LEU A 142 7.43 -14.64 19.12
N ILE A 143 6.81 -15.47 18.29
CA ILE A 143 5.40 -15.32 17.89
C ILE A 143 4.51 -15.42 19.13
N LYS A 144 4.76 -16.39 20.02
CA LYS A 144 4.06 -16.53 21.31
C LYS A 144 4.18 -15.29 22.18
N GLU A 145 5.39 -14.78 22.35
CA GLU A 145 5.64 -13.58 23.14
C GLU A 145 4.93 -12.36 22.54
N PHE A 146 5.03 -12.19 21.22
CA PHE A 146 4.38 -11.12 20.47
C PHE A 146 2.85 -11.17 20.61
N LEU A 147 2.24 -12.35 20.41
CA LEU A 147 0.81 -12.57 20.62
C LEU A 147 0.38 -12.30 22.06
N GLY A 148 1.22 -12.67 23.04
CA GLY A 148 1.00 -12.35 24.45
C GLY A 148 0.93 -10.84 24.70
N ARG A 149 1.85 -10.07 24.11
CA ARG A 149 1.89 -8.60 24.24
C ARG A 149 0.73 -7.91 23.51
N ILE A 150 0.34 -8.38 22.32
CA ILE A 150 -0.86 -7.90 21.61
C ILE A 150 -2.10 -8.11 22.49
N LYS A 151 -2.27 -9.31 23.07
CA LYS A 151 -3.41 -9.62 23.96
C LYS A 151 -3.39 -8.76 25.24
N ALA A 152 -2.21 -8.42 25.74
CA ALA A 152 -2.03 -7.52 26.87
C ALA A 152 -2.31 -6.03 26.54
N LYS A 153 -2.67 -5.71 25.28
CA LYS A 153 -2.83 -4.33 24.75
C LYS A 153 -1.58 -3.47 24.90
N ASP A 154 -0.41 -4.10 24.94
CA ASP A 154 0.87 -3.43 25.12
C ASP A 154 1.37 -2.92 23.76
N LYS A 155 1.18 -1.61 23.50
CA LYS A 155 1.50 -0.86 22.26
C LYS A 155 0.98 -1.46 20.93
N LYS A 156 0.86 -0.60 19.91
CA LYS A 156 0.56 -1.02 18.52
C LYS A 156 1.81 -1.65 17.89
N LEU A 157 2.10 -2.88 18.28
CA LEU A 157 3.14 -3.70 17.66
C LEU A 157 2.69 -4.12 16.26
N ALA A 158 3.45 -3.74 15.24
CA ALA A 158 3.10 -4.02 13.85
C ALA A 158 3.71 -5.35 13.36
N THR A 159 3.01 -6.05 12.46
CA THR A 159 3.43 -7.37 11.93
C THR A 159 4.79 -7.33 11.25
N ASP A 160 5.10 -6.25 10.57
CA ASP A 160 6.39 -6.01 9.91
C ASP A 160 7.57 -6.08 10.90
N GLN A 161 7.39 -5.60 12.13
CA GLN A 161 8.42 -5.66 13.17
C GLN A 161 8.73 -7.11 13.57
N LEU A 162 7.70 -7.93 13.76
CA LEU A 162 7.88 -9.35 14.04
C LEU A 162 8.57 -10.05 12.86
N LEU A 163 8.15 -9.77 11.63
CA LEU A 163 8.76 -10.36 10.43
C LEU A 163 10.22 -9.95 10.27
N ASN A 164 10.56 -8.70 10.55
CA ASN A 164 11.94 -8.22 10.52
C ASN A 164 12.80 -8.86 11.62
N ALA A 165 12.26 -9.03 12.82
CA ALA A 165 12.96 -9.73 13.91
C ALA A 165 13.25 -11.19 13.53
N ILE A 166 12.27 -11.89 12.94
CA ILE A 166 12.43 -13.26 12.44
C ILE A 166 13.45 -13.31 11.30
N TYR A 167 13.40 -12.36 10.36
CA TYR A 167 14.38 -12.24 9.28
C TYR A 167 15.82 -12.06 9.80
N LEU A 168 16.01 -11.22 10.82
CA LEU A 168 17.33 -11.01 11.41
C LEU A 168 17.85 -12.25 12.15
N LEU A 169 16.97 -13.05 12.74
CA LEU A 169 17.35 -14.33 13.33
C LEU A 169 17.78 -15.35 12.27
N LEU A 170 17.12 -15.35 11.11
CA LEU A 170 17.49 -16.20 9.97
C LEU A 170 18.86 -15.87 9.38
N GLN A 171 19.20 -14.58 9.26
CA GLN A 171 20.52 -14.18 8.75
C GLN A 171 21.63 -14.25 9.80
N GLY A 172 21.26 -14.47 11.06
CA GLY A 172 22.13 -14.40 12.22
C GLY A 172 22.85 -15.72 12.54
N ASP A 173 23.52 -16.32 11.56
CA ASP A 173 24.34 -17.54 11.78
C ASP A 173 25.51 -17.30 12.76
N ASP A 174 25.93 -16.03 12.95
CA ASP A 174 27.11 -15.64 13.73
C ASP A 174 26.78 -14.84 15.02
N LEU A 175 25.49 -14.79 15.41
CA LEU A 175 25.02 -14.05 16.59
C LEU A 175 24.91 -14.97 17.80
N THR A 176 25.75 -14.76 18.81
CA THR A 176 25.62 -15.36 20.15
C THR A 176 24.23 -15.10 20.75
N GLU A 177 23.69 -16.06 21.50
CA GLU A 177 22.36 -16.00 22.16
C GLU A 177 22.12 -14.72 22.98
N GLU A 178 23.17 -14.18 23.61
CA GLU A 178 23.11 -12.91 24.35
C GLU A 178 22.85 -11.70 23.43
N LYS A 179 23.58 -11.63 22.30
CA LYS A 179 23.37 -10.58 21.29
C LYS A 179 22.02 -10.72 20.59
N ARG A 180 21.53 -11.95 20.37
CA ARG A 180 20.17 -12.18 19.84
C ARG A 180 19.12 -11.60 20.78
N LYS A 181 19.23 -11.87 22.08
CA LYS A 181 18.33 -11.29 23.09
C LYS A 181 18.42 -9.77 23.15
N ASP A 182 19.60 -9.19 23.02
CA ASP A 182 19.77 -7.74 23.01
C ASP A 182 19.22 -7.08 21.74
N VAL A 183 19.36 -7.70 20.57
CA VAL A 183 18.77 -7.20 19.32
C VAL A 183 17.25 -7.26 19.41
N LEU A 184 16.69 -8.38 19.86
CA LEU A 184 15.25 -8.52 20.07
C LEU A 184 14.76 -7.50 21.10
N ASN A 185 15.40 -7.41 22.26
CA ASN A 185 15.06 -6.42 23.27
C ASN A 185 15.19 -4.99 22.75
N THR A 186 16.13 -4.69 21.86
CA THR A 186 16.30 -3.35 21.26
C THR A 186 15.19 -3.04 20.26
N ILE A 187 14.86 -3.97 19.37
CA ILE A 187 13.74 -3.86 18.41
C ILE A 187 12.42 -3.70 19.16
N PHE A 188 12.26 -4.41 20.29
CA PHE A 188 11.08 -4.33 21.12
C PHE A 188 11.10 -3.17 22.15
N LYS A 189 12.26 -2.57 22.48
CA LYS A 189 12.40 -1.39 23.37
C LYS A 189 12.44 -0.05 22.65
N SER A 190 12.86 0.00 21.38
CA SER A 190 12.84 1.23 20.59
C SER A 190 11.42 1.64 20.16
N LEU A 191 10.42 1.01 20.76
CA LEU A 191 8.99 1.26 20.64
C LEU A 191 8.52 2.19 21.74
#